data_AF-V5FJA7-F1
#
_entry.id   AF-V5FJA7-F1
#
_cell.length_a   1.000
_cell.length_b   1.000
_cell.length_c   1.000
_cell.angle_alpha   90.00
_cell.angle_beta   90.00
_cell.angle_gamma   90.00
#
_symmetry.space_group_name_H-M   'P 1'
#
loop_
_entity.id
_entity.type
_entity.pdbx_description
1 polymer ?
#
loop_
_entity_poly.entity_id
_entity_poly.type
_entity_poly.pdbx_seq_one_letter_code
_entity_poly.pdbx_strand_id
1 'polypeptide(L)'
;MSPYSKFAAFAVAALLPFASAQTYSDCNPIEKSGCPADAGLNTTTFSTDFTTISGTSFPGWHTTAGTVTGSQNGAQFTINKRGDAPTIQTDFYILFGQVDVKMKAAPGTGIVSSIVLESDDLDEIDWEALGGDNTQIQTDYFGKGDTSTYDRSTNAAVTTPQSVTHTYTVHWTASSIEWLIDGKNVRTLQYADAKGGSRFPQTPSRVKIGIWAGGDPSNAQGTIEWAGGETDYTKAPFTMYIESVDITNFTPASEYTYDGTSGSWQSIKASNSTSSSAIGQTTSGDGSGGSKSSSDSTSSKSSSSSSSSSSSSSAASSSSSSSSASSSGAASSGSASSTGGSSDNSSKSASGGASSTAAGSGSGATAQAASSGASPSSSASTTDSAGMSVKPGIGFGSFMGLIGFFCASVILV
;
A
#
# COMPACT_ATOMS: atom_id res chain seq x y z
N MET A 1 -51.43 17.36 -14.38
CA MET A 1 -50.19 17.78 -15.10
C MET A 1 -49.04 17.67 -14.11
N SER A 2 -47.88 17.13 -14.49
CA SER A 2 -46.75 16.91 -13.57
C SER A 2 -45.49 17.62 -14.09
N PRO A 3 -44.84 18.49 -13.29
CA PRO A 3 -43.56 19.10 -13.66
C PRO A 3 -42.38 18.24 -13.17
N TYR A 4 -41.77 17.46 -14.07
CA TYR A 4 -40.44 16.92 -13.84
C TYR A 4 -39.40 18.03 -14.09
N SER A 5 -38.68 18.45 -13.04
CA SER A 5 -37.44 19.21 -13.16
C SER A 5 -36.28 18.39 -12.61
N LYS A 6 -35.25 18.20 -13.41
CA LYS A 6 -34.13 17.30 -13.12
C LYS A 6 -33.06 18.05 -12.32
N PHE A 7 -32.65 17.50 -11.17
CA PHE A 7 -31.37 17.88 -10.57
C PHE A 7 -30.25 17.28 -11.41
N ALA A 8 -29.42 18.12 -12.01
CA ALA A 8 -28.19 17.69 -12.68
C ALA A 8 -27.10 17.52 -11.62
N ALA A 9 -26.58 16.30 -11.47
CA ALA A 9 -25.43 16.04 -10.61
C ALA A 9 -24.17 16.59 -11.28
N PHE A 10 -23.52 17.58 -10.66
CA PHE A 10 -22.18 18.01 -11.04
C PHE A 10 -21.17 16.99 -10.55
N ALA A 11 -20.82 16.03 -11.40
CA ALA A 11 -19.68 15.15 -11.20
C ALA A 11 -18.39 15.94 -11.41
N VAL A 12 -17.89 16.60 -10.36
CA VAL A 12 -16.55 17.19 -10.34
C VAL A 12 -15.55 16.06 -10.22
N ALA A 13 -15.11 15.53 -11.36
CA ALA A 13 -14.00 14.57 -11.44
C ALA A 13 -12.69 15.28 -11.07
N ALA A 14 -12.40 15.31 -9.77
CA ALA A 14 -11.17 15.87 -9.23
C ALA A 14 -10.00 14.92 -9.53
N LEU A 15 -9.43 15.03 -10.74
CA LEU A 15 -8.14 14.45 -11.10
C LEU A 15 -7.06 15.16 -10.29
N LEU A 16 -6.77 14.61 -9.11
CA LEU A 16 -5.79 15.15 -8.17
C LEU A 16 -4.57 14.22 -8.15
N PRO A 17 -3.36 14.73 -8.45
CA PRO A 17 -2.14 13.93 -8.37
C PRO A 17 -1.77 13.72 -6.90
N PHE A 18 -1.99 12.51 -6.39
CA PHE A 18 -1.63 12.12 -5.03
C PHE A 18 -0.45 11.15 -5.01
N ALA A 19 0.33 11.22 -3.92
CA ALA A 19 1.40 10.29 -3.51
C ALA A 19 2.66 10.14 -4.39
N SER A 20 2.81 10.82 -5.53
CA SER A 20 4.05 10.84 -6.35
C SER A 20 5.26 11.55 -5.71
N ALA A 21 5.33 11.60 -4.38
CA ALA A 21 6.46 12.13 -3.60
C ALA A 21 7.32 11.01 -2.98
N GLN A 22 6.81 9.77 -2.92
CA GLN A 22 7.51 8.59 -2.40
C GLN A 22 8.19 7.77 -3.51
N THR A 23 7.71 7.91 -4.75
CA THR A 23 8.20 7.16 -5.91
C THR A 23 8.81 8.03 -6.99
N TYR A 24 10.03 7.67 -7.39
CA TYR A 24 10.86 8.41 -8.34
C TYR A 24 12.05 7.57 -8.83
N SER A 25 12.58 7.92 -10.00
CA SER A 25 13.82 7.35 -10.54
C SER A 25 14.70 8.45 -11.12
N ASP A 26 15.98 8.42 -10.76
CA ASP A 26 17.03 9.23 -11.40
C ASP A 26 17.12 8.95 -12.91
N CYS A 27 16.89 7.69 -13.30
CA CYS A 27 16.93 7.27 -14.69
C CYS A 27 15.83 6.27 -15.08
N ASN A 28 14.64 6.80 -15.38
CA ASN A 28 13.56 5.98 -15.92
C ASN A 28 13.93 5.41 -17.32
N PRO A 29 14.06 4.07 -17.47
CA PRO A 29 14.54 3.44 -18.68
C PRO A 29 13.47 3.30 -19.78
N ILE A 30 12.18 3.53 -19.49
CA ILE A 30 11.15 3.62 -20.54
C ILE A 30 11.06 5.02 -21.17
N GLU A 31 11.57 6.06 -20.48
CA GLU A 31 11.60 7.44 -21.01
C GLU A 31 12.90 7.76 -21.76
N LYS A 32 14.04 7.20 -21.34
CA LYS A 32 15.37 7.53 -21.87
C LYS A 32 16.30 6.31 -21.90
N SER A 33 17.10 6.21 -22.96
CA SER A 33 18.12 5.17 -23.11
C SER A 33 19.42 5.53 -22.37
N GLY A 34 20.17 4.51 -21.97
CA GLY A 34 21.50 4.68 -21.38
C GLY A 34 21.51 4.91 -19.87
N CYS A 35 20.45 4.49 -19.17
CA CYS A 35 20.46 4.37 -17.72
C CYS A 35 21.52 3.35 -17.24
N PRO A 36 22.06 3.51 -16.02
CA PRO A 36 22.99 2.54 -15.44
C PRO A 36 22.31 1.18 -15.26
N ALA A 37 23.13 0.14 -15.03
CA ALA A 37 22.61 -1.16 -14.62
C ALA A 37 22.24 -1.13 -13.13
N ASP A 38 21.09 -1.70 -12.77
CA ASP A 38 20.65 -1.85 -11.39
C ASP A 38 21.60 -2.81 -10.66
N ALA A 39 22.08 -2.47 -9.46
CA ALA A 39 22.89 -3.38 -8.66
C ALA A 39 22.04 -4.59 -8.23
N GLY A 40 22.45 -5.81 -8.57
CA GLY A 40 21.65 -7.02 -8.34
C GLY A 40 22.02 -7.76 -7.05
N LEU A 41 21.02 -8.38 -6.40
CA LEU A 41 21.30 -9.36 -5.35
C LEU A 41 21.84 -10.66 -5.97
N ASN A 42 23.15 -10.85 -5.93
CA ASN A 42 23.83 -12.01 -6.54
C ASN A 42 23.77 -13.30 -5.69
N THR A 43 22.75 -13.42 -4.84
CA THR A 43 22.45 -14.59 -4.02
C THR A 43 20.96 -14.91 -4.09
N THR A 44 20.59 -16.18 -3.90
CA THR A 44 19.19 -16.59 -3.82
C THR A 44 18.48 -16.02 -2.60
N THR A 45 19.21 -15.71 -1.51
CA THR A 45 18.65 -15.16 -0.29
C THR A 45 19.47 -13.99 0.27
N PHE A 46 18.78 -13.12 0.99
CA PHE A 46 19.30 -12.07 1.87
C PHE A 46 18.41 -11.99 3.12
N SER A 47 18.98 -11.71 4.29
CA SER A 47 18.23 -11.63 5.55
C SER A 47 18.87 -10.58 6.45
N THR A 48 18.05 -9.77 7.11
CA THR A 48 18.47 -8.77 8.10
C THR A 48 17.62 -8.94 9.36
N ASP A 49 18.21 -9.43 10.45
CA ASP A 49 17.65 -9.34 11.79
C ASP A 49 18.06 -8.00 12.42
N PHE A 50 17.18 -7.01 12.31
CA PHE A 50 17.42 -5.67 12.84
C PHE A 50 17.44 -5.62 14.37
N THR A 51 16.91 -6.65 15.07
CA THR A 51 16.93 -6.69 16.54
C THR A 51 18.35 -6.87 17.09
N THR A 52 19.27 -7.40 16.26
CA THR A 52 20.69 -7.55 16.58
C THR A 52 21.53 -6.29 16.31
N ILE A 53 20.98 -5.31 15.59
CA ILE A 53 21.71 -4.13 15.10
C ILE A 53 21.48 -2.94 16.05
N SER A 54 22.53 -2.16 16.32
CA SER A 54 22.45 -0.91 17.08
C SER A 54 23.20 0.21 16.37
N GLY A 55 22.73 1.45 16.55
CA GLY A 55 23.19 2.60 15.76
C GLY A 55 22.39 2.77 14.47
N THR A 56 22.96 3.46 13.47
CA THR A 56 22.26 3.92 12.25
C THR A 56 22.86 3.36 10.97
N SER A 57 23.42 2.14 11.02
CA SER A 57 24.06 1.49 9.88
C SER A 57 23.58 0.05 9.78
N PHE A 58 23.06 -0.33 8.61
CA PHE A 58 22.36 -1.58 8.37
C PHE A 58 22.96 -2.24 7.13
N PRO A 59 23.74 -3.34 7.25
CA PRO A 59 24.44 -3.93 6.10
C PRO A 59 23.47 -4.37 4.99
N GLY A 60 23.72 -3.92 3.75
CA GLY A 60 22.83 -4.16 2.61
C GLY A 60 21.71 -3.13 2.43
N TRP A 61 21.70 -2.05 3.23
CA TRP A 61 20.74 -0.96 3.18
C TRP A 61 21.41 0.41 3.33
N HIS A 62 20.83 1.44 2.72
CA HIS A 62 21.15 2.83 2.99
C HIS A 62 19.92 3.63 3.40
N THR A 63 20.12 4.65 4.24
CA THR A 63 19.08 5.61 4.63
C THR A 63 18.98 6.70 3.55
N THR A 64 17.82 6.82 2.91
CA THR A 64 17.56 7.84 1.88
C THR A 64 17.01 9.13 2.47
N ALA A 65 16.24 9.03 3.57
CA ALA A 65 15.66 10.18 4.25
C ALA A 65 15.66 10.01 5.78
N GLY A 66 15.70 11.13 6.50
CA GLY A 66 15.64 11.18 7.97
C GLY A 66 16.80 10.43 8.67
N THR A 67 16.47 9.76 9.77
CA THR A 67 17.39 8.90 10.52
C THR A 67 16.63 7.67 11.03
N VAL A 68 17.16 6.48 10.78
CA VAL A 68 16.63 5.20 11.25
C VAL A 68 17.62 4.57 12.23
N THR A 69 17.15 4.05 13.36
CA THR A 69 18.03 3.60 14.46
C THR A 69 17.71 2.16 14.88
N GLY A 70 18.71 1.27 14.84
CA GLY A 70 18.63 -0.11 15.30
C GLY A 70 18.52 -0.22 16.81
N SER A 71 17.74 -1.19 17.29
CA SER A 71 17.43 -1.41 18.69
C SER A 71 17.00 -2.85 18.96
N GLN A 72 16.85 -3.22 20.23
CA GLN A 72 16.27 -4.52 20.64
C GLN A 72 14.87 -4.82 20.08
N ASN A 73 14.15 -3.80 19.58
CA ASN A 73 12.82 -3.93 18.95
C ASN A 73 12.93 -3.90 17.40
N GLY A 74 14.12 -4.04 16.84
CA GLY A 74 14.40 -3.83 15.43
C GLY A 74 14.75 -2.38 15.08
N ALA A 75 14.70 -2.05 13.78
CA ALA A 75 14.94 -0.72 13.26
C ALA A 75 13.73 0.21 13.55
N GLN A 76 14.02 1.38 14.12
CA GLN A 76 13.03 2.38 14.50
C GLN A 76 12.98 3.51 13.49
N PHE A 77 11.78 3.77 12.98
CA PHE A 77 11.46 4.84 12.05
C PHE A 77 10.49 5.80 12.76
N THR A 78 10.93 7.02 13.08
CA THR A 78 10.20 7.90 14.00
C THR A 78 9.92 9.29 13.44
N ILE A 79 8.65 9.69 13.48
CA ILE A 79 8.19 11.06 13.22
C ILE A 79 8.08 11.80 14.56
N ASN A 80 8.90 12.82 14.74
CA ASN A 80 8.91 13.70 15.92
C ASN A 80 8.24 15.06 15.63
N LYS A 81 8.17 15.45 14.35
CA LYS A 81 7.73 16.77 13.86
C LYS A 81 7.33 16.69 12.38
N ARG A 82 6.75 17.78 11.86
CA ARG A 82 6.51 17.98 10.41
C ARG A 82 7.81 17.87 9.61
N GLY A 83 7.74 17.22 8.45
CA GLY A 83 8.89 16.99 7.57
C GLY A 83 9.84 15.88 8.00
N ASP A 84 9.60 15.19 9.13
CA ASP A 84 10.24 13.90 9.37
C ASP A 84 9.59 12.84 8.48
N ALA A 85 10.37 12.19 7.62
CA ALA A 85 9.96 11.02 6.84
C ALA A 85 11.15 10.03 6.73
N PRO A 86 11.54 9.35 7.82
CA PRO A 86 12.70 8.48 7.80
C PRO A 86 12.46 7.21 6.98
N THR A 87 13.40 6.88 6.10
CA THR A 87 13.29 5.83 5.07
C THR A 87 14.64 5.16 4.83
N ILE A 88 14.64 3.82 4.69
CA ILE A 88 15.76 3.04 4.16
C ILE A 88 15.37 2.35 2.85
N GLN A 89 16.36 1.99 2.03
CA GLN A 89 16.17 1.05 0.93
C GLN A 89 17.35 0.10 0.78
N THR A 90 17.14 -1.04 0.14
CA THR A 90 18.21 -2.01 -0.15
C THR A 90 19.28 -1.43 -1.07
N ASP A 91 20.53 -1.83 -0.88
CA ASP A 91 21.66 -1.48 -1.76
C ASP A 91 21.59 -2.17 -3.15
N PHE A 92 20.56 -3.00 -3.35
CA PHE A 92 20.37 -3.89 -4.48
C PHE A 92 18.89 -4.02 -4.86
N TYR A 93 18.68 -4.55 -6.06
CA TYR A 93 17.38 -4.89 -6.64
C TYR A 93 17.24 -6.42 -6.72
N ILE A 94 16.00 -6.90 -6.84
CA ILE A 94 15.66 -8.29 -7.15
C ILE A 94 14.69 -8.33 -8.34
N LEU A 95 14.68 -9.43 -9.11
CA LEU A 95 13.72 -9.64 -10.20
C LEU A 95 12.94 -10.93 -9.97
N PHE A 96 11.68 -10.77 -9.54
CA PHE A 96 10.84 -11.82 -8.97
C PHE A 96 11.42 -12.43 -7.68
N GLY A 97 10.57 -12.88 -6.78
CA GLY A 97 11.02 -13.34 -5.47
C GLY A 97 9.94 -13.45 -4.41
N GLN A 98 10.40 -13.54 -3.18
CA GLN A 98 9.60 -13.32 -1.98
C GLN A 98 10.30 -12.28 -1.10
N VAL A 99 9.54 -11.34 -0.55
CA VAL A 99 9.99 -10.36 0.44
C VAL A 99 9.08 -10.46 1.64
N ASP A 100 9.60 -10.94 2.75
CA ASP A 100 8.93 -11.02 4.06
C ASP A 100 9.44 -9.88 4.95
N VAL A 101 8.55 -8.99 5.38
CA VAL A 101 8.87 -7.90 6.30
C VAL A 101 8.11 -8.08 7.61
N LYS A 102 8.84 -8.21 8.71
CA LYS A 102 8.28 -8.37 10.04
C LYS A 102 8.12 -7.00 10.71
N MET A 103 6.94 -6.39 10.55
CA MET A 103 6.65 -4.99 10.90
C MET A 103 5.59 -4.87 12.00
N LYS A 104 5.77 -3.85 12.85
CA LYS A 104 4.69 -3.21 13.62
C LYS A 104 4.59 -1.75 13.18
N ALA A 105 3.43 -1.38 12.64
CA ALA A 105 3.16 -0.06 12.08
C ALA A 105 3.17 1.03 13.16
N ALA A 106 3.33 2.29 12.76
CA ALA A 106 3.20 3.42 13.66
C ALA A 106 1.72 3.75 13.96
N PRO A 107 1.37 4.11 15.21
CA PRO A 107 0.08 4.72 15.53
C PRO A 107 0.05 6.22 15.15
N GLY A 108 -1.15 6.77 14.98
CA GLY A 108 -1.40 8.20 14.79
C GLY A 108 -2.25 8.51 13.55
N THR A 109 -3.22 9.42 13.70
CA THR A 109 -4.01 9.93 12.57
C THR A 109 -3.12 10.56 11.51
N GLY A 110 -3.33 10.21 10.24
CA GLY A 110 -2.52 10.72 9.13
C GLY A 110 -1.10 10.16 9.04
N ILE A 111 -0.67 9.32 9.99
CA ILE A 111 0.63 8.63 9.93
C ILE A 111 0.51 7.41 9.04
N VAL A 112 1.52 7.19 8.20
CA VAL A 112 1.57 6.14 7.20
C VAL A 112 2.86 5.34 7.40
N SER A 113 2.75 4.02 7.39
CA SER A 113 3.85 3.06 7.54
C SER A 113 3.93 2.18 6.30
N SER A 114 5.03 2.28 5.57
CA SER A 114 5.14 1.89 4.16
C SER A 114 6.21 0.82 3.94
N ILE A 115 5.85 -0.22 3.19
CA ILE A 115 6.79 -1.20 2.62
C ILE A 115 6.53 -1.21 1.11
N VAL A 116 7.54 -0.89 0.30
CA VAL A 116 7.40 -0.76 -1.16
C VAL A 116 8.51 -1.51 -1.89
N LEU A 117 8.15 -2.31 -2.88
CA LEU A 117 9.07 -2.77 -3.93
C LEU A 117 8.91 -1.80 -5.11
N GLU A 118 9.95 -1.07 -5.47
CA GLU A 118 9.93 -0.06 -6.55
C GLU A 118 11.02 -0.36 -7.59
N SER A 119 10.69 -0.30 -8.88
CA SER A 119 11.66 -0.30 -9.99
C SER A 119 12.04 1.10 -10.46
N ASP A 120 13.16 1.19 -11.18
CA ASP A 120 13.56 2.43 -11.84
C ASP A 120 12.63 2.82 -13.02
N ASP A 121 11.76 1.93 -13.51
CA ASP A 121 10.71 2.29 -14.49
C ASP A 121 9.36 2.65 -13.86
N LEU A 122 9.26 2.62 -12.52
CA LEU A 122 8.08 2.88 -11.69
C LEU A 122 6.98 1.79 -11.81
N ASP A 123 7.39 0.53 -11.97
CA ASP A 123 6.63 -0.61 -11.46
C ASP A 123 6.75 -0.67 -9.93
N GLU A 124 5.63 -0.87 -9.24
CA GLU A 124 5.52 -0.73 -7.78
C GLU A 124 4.60 -1.81 -7.17
N ILE A 125 4.97 -2.33 -6.00
CA ILE A 125 4.15 -3.22 -5.16
C ILE A 125 4.28 -2.78 -3.71
N ASP A 126 3.17 -2.48 -3.03
CA ASP A 126 3.23 -1.88 -1.69
C ASP A 126 2.36 -2.58 -0.61
N TRP A 127 2.66 -2.20 0.63
CA TRP A 127 1.82 -2.29 1.82
C TRP A 127 1.80 -0.93 2.52
N GLU A 128 0.61 -0.40 2.78
CA GLU A 128 0.44 0.92 3.42
C GLU A 128 -0.48 0.83 4.64
N ALA A 129 0.11 0.92 5.84
CA ALA A 129 -0.62 0.89 7.11
C ALA A 129 -0.88 2.29 7.65
N LEU A 130 -2.15 2.63 7.85
CA LEU A 130 -2.59 3.92 8.38
C LEU A 130 -2.62 3.87 9.91
N GLY A 131 -1.91 4.77 10.58
CA GLY A 131 -1.82 4.80 12.05
C GLY A 131 -3.11 5.13 12.79
N GLY A 132 -4.15 5.57 12.06
CA GLY A 132 -5.50 5.78 12.58
C GLY A 132 -6.44 4.56 12.46
N ASP A 133 -6.09 3.54 11.66
CA ASP A 133 -6.95 2.37 11.39
C ASP A 133 -6.32 1.10 11.94
N ASN A 134 -6.89 0.56 13.01
CA ASN A 134 -6.38 -0.63 13.69
C ASN A 134 -7.03 -1.95 13.21
N THR A 135 -7.69 -1.95 12.05
CA THR A 135 -8.46 -3.10 11.53
C THR A 135 -8.00 -3.64 10.18
N GLN A 136 -7.21 -2.87 9.43
CA GLN A 136 -6.80 -3.20 8.07
C GLN A 136 -5.45 -2.54 7.69
N ILE A 137 -4.86 -3.04 6.61
CA ILE A 137 -3.70 -2.48 5.90
C ILE A 137 -4.05 -2.39 4.42
N GLN A 138 -3.59 -1.36 3.72
CA GLN A 138 -3.76 -1.28 2.27
C GLN A 138 -2.68 -2.10 1.56
N THR A 139 -3.04 -2.59 0.38
CA THR A 139 -2.15 -3.14 -0.64
C THR A 139 -2.47 -2.39 -1.91
N ASP A 140 -1.49 -1.86 -2.63
CA ASP A 140 -1.66 -1.24 -3.95
C ASP A 140 -0.54 -1.72 -4.90
N TYR A 141 -0.61 -1.31 -6.17
CA TYR A 141 0.42 -1.56 -7.18
C TYR A 141 0.36 -0.52 -8.30
N PHE A 142 1.52 -0.13 -8.81
CA PHE A 142 1.64 0.71 -10.01
C PHE A 142 2.46 -0.01 -11.08
N GLY A 143 2.19 0.32 -12.34
CA GLY A 143 2.94 -0.20 -13.47
C GLY A 143 3.37 0.95 -14.36
N LYS A 144 4.68 1.09 -14.59
CA LYS A 144 5.28 2.20 -15.35
C LYS A 144 4.78 3.60 -14.94
N GLY A 145 4.63 3.82 -13.63
CA GLY A 145 4.18 5.10 -13.05
C GLY A 145 2.76 5.53 -13.42
N ASP A 146 1.93 4.62 -13.96
CA ASP A 146 0.60 4.97 -14.47
C ASP A 146 -0.39 5.30 -13.34
N THR A 147 -0.50 6.58 -13.00
CA THR A 147 -1.49 7.12 -12.05
C THR A 147 -2.83 7.50 -12.69
N SER A 148 -3.12 7.04 -13.93
CA SER A 148 -4.42 7.34 -14.59
C SER A 148 -5.65 6.79 -13.87
N THR A 149 -5.46 5.82 -12.97
CA THR A 149 -6.50 5.26 -12.12
C THR A 149 -5.93 4.93 -10.74
N TYR A 150 -6.71 5.18 -9.69
CA TYR A 150 -6.43 4.83 -8.29
C TYR A 150 -7.38 3.71 -7.81
N ASP A 151 -7.71 2.78 -8.71
CA ASP A 151 -8.64 1.66 -8.54
C ASP A 151 -7.96 0.35 -8.12
N ARG A 152 -6.73 0.45 -7.62
CA ARG A 152 -5.81 -0.67 -7.40
C ARG A 152 -5.53 -0.93 -5.91
N SER A 153 -5.69 0.07 -5.04
CA SER A 153 -5.69 -0.15 -3.60
C SER A 153 -6.77 -1.16 -3.19
N THR A 154 -6.43 -2.06 -2.28
CA THR A 154 -7.34 -3.01 -1.65
C THR A 154 -6.97 -3.19 -0.19
N ASN A 155 -7.93 -2.99 0.70
CA ASN A 155 -7.75 -3.22 2.13
C ASN A 155 -7.75 -4.72 2.46
N ALA A 156 -6.71 -5.16 3.16
CA ALA A 156 -6.63 -6.47 3.79
C ALA A 156 -6.84 -6.35 5.30
N ALA A 157 -7.71 -7.18 5.88
CA ALA A 157 -8.01 -7.13 7.31
C ALA A 157 -6.84 -7.67 8.16
N VAL A 158 -6.41 -6.91 9.16
CA VAL A 158 -5.33 -7.27 10.10
C VAL A 158 -5.62 -6.70 11.49
N THR A 159 -5.41 -7.51 12.53
CA THR A 159 -5.82 -7.17 13.89
C THR A 159 -4.77 -6.31 14.60
N THR A 160 -5.02 -5.02 14.71
CA THR A 160 -4.20 -4.05 15.47
C THR A 160 -2.72 -3.96 15.03
N PRO A 161 -2.44 -3.67 13.74
CA PRO A 161 -1.08 -3.67 13.18
C PRO A 161 -0.12 -2.63 13.81
N GLN A 162 -0.62 -1.65 14.57
CA GLN A 162 0.17 -0.69 15.34
C GLN A 162 0.55 -1.20 16.74
N SER A 163 -0.10 -2.27 17.22
CA SER A 163 0.10 -2.87 18.55
C SER A 163 0.81 -4.22 18.50
N VAL A 164 0.57 -4.99 17.43
CA VAL A 164 1.10 -6.34 17.21
C VAL A 164 2.02 -6.33 15.99
N THR A 165 3.17 -6.98 16.10
CA THR A 165 4.06 -7.22 14.95
C THR A 165 3.49 -8.35 14.10
N HIS A 166 3.34 -8.12 12.80
CA HIS A 166 2.92 -9.12 11.80
C HIS A 166 4.03 -9.33 10.76
N THR A 167 4.00 -10.48 10.08
CA THR A 167 4.81 -10.68 8.86
C THR A 167 3.97 -10.34 7.64
N TYR A 168 4.41 -9.33 6.88
CA TYR A 168 3.83 -8.92 5.61
C TYR A 168 4.71 -9.46 4.48
N THR A 169 4.15 -10.36 3.67
CA THR A 169 4.86 -11.01 2.57
C THR A 169 4.38 -10.47 1.23
N VAL A 170 5.30 -10.13 0.34
CA VAL A 170 5.05 -10.08 -1.11
C VAL A 170 5.70 -11.30 -1.76
N HIS A 171 4.90 -12.18 -2.35
CA HIS A 171 5.39 -13.26 -3.23
C HIS A 171 5.09 -12.86 -4.68
N TRP A 172 6.13 -12.66 -5.48
CA TRP A 172 6.08 -11.99 -6.78
C TRP A 172 6.72 -12.86 -7.86
N THR A 173 5.94 -13.16 -8.89
CA THR A 173 6.32 -13.98 -10.04
C THR A 173 5.92 -13.30 -11.35
N ALA A 174 6.44 -13.76 -12.48
CA ALA A 174 6.02 -13.29 -13.81
C ALA A 174 4.54 -13.58 -14.16
N SER A 175 3.82 -14.35 -13.33
CA SER A 175 2.41 -14.72 -13.50
C SER A 175 1.46 -14.06 -12.50
N SER A 176 1.93 -13.77 -11.28
CA SER A 176 1.11 -13.33 -10.15
C SER A 176 1.92 -12.57 -9.10
N ILE A 177 1.26 -11.63 -8.43
CA ILE A 177 1.71 -11.07 -7.14
C ILE A 177 0.71 -11.52 -6.09
N GLU A 178 1.22 -12.01 -4.96
CA GLU A 178 0.44 -12.44 -3.80
C GLU A 178 0.91 -11.68 -2.57
N TRP A 179 -0.03 -11.02 -1.90
CA TRP A 179 0.17 -10.38 -0.61
C TRP A 179 -0.30 -11.33 0.47
N LEU A 180 0.55 -11.61 1.47
CA LEU A 180 0.22 -12.48 2.60
C LEU A 180 0.44 -11.76 3.94
N ILE A 181 -0.43 -12.03 4.92
CA ILE A 181 -0.26 -11.60 6.32
C ILE A 181 -0.14 -12.85 7.18
N ASP A 182 0.93 -12.96 7.95
CA ASP A 182 1.28 -14.11 8.79
C ASP A 182 1.18 -15.46 8.03
N GLY A 183 1.67 -15.46 6.78
CA GLY A 183 1.65 -16.62 5.89
C GLY A 183 0.30 -16.97 5.25
N LYS A 184 -0.72 -16.11 5.39
CA LYS A 184 -2.04 -16.27 4.74
C LYS A 184 -2.20 -15.27 3.61
N ASN A 185 -2.37 -15.75 2.37
CA ASN A 185 -2.70 -14.89 1.24
C ASN A 185 -4.02 -14.14 1.50
N VAL A 186 -3.97 -12.81 1.39
CA VAL A 186 -5.10 -11.88 1.52
C VAL A 186 -5.48 -11.23 0.19
N ARG A 187 -4.60 -11.27 -0.82
CA ARG A 187 -4.82 -10.75 -2.17
C ARG A 187 -3.89 -11.46 -3.16
N THR A 188 -4.44 -11.78 -4.34
CA THR A 188 -3.67 -12.10 -5.55
C THR A 188 -4.02 -11.11 -6.65
N LEU A 189 -3.01 -10.65 -7.40
CA LEU A 189 -3.13 -9.96 -8.68
C LEU A 189 -2.53 -10.86 -9.76
N GLN A 190 -3.31 -11.30 -10.75
CA GLN A 190 -2.76 -12.03 -11.89
C GLN A 190 -2.19 -11.06 -12.93
N TYR A 191 -1.18 -11.50 -13.68
CA TYR A 191 -0.59 -10.74 -14.79
C TYR A 191 -1.65 -10.18 -15.75
N ALA A 192 -2.69 -10.96 -16.08
CA ALA A 192 -3.76 -10.55 -16.98
C ALA A 192 -4.66 -9.44 -16.43
N ASP A 193 -4.85 -9.36 -15.11
CA ASP A 193 -5.75 -8.41 -14.46
C ASP A 193 -5.18 -6.99 -14.49
N ALA A 194 -3.85 -6.86 -14.43
CA ALA A 194 -3.10 -5.62 -14.47
C ALA A 194 -3.03 -5.01 -15.89
N LYS A 195 -4.20 -4.60 -16.41
CA LYS A 195 -4.42 -4.12 -17.79
C LYS A 195 -3.80 -5.05 -18.85
N GLY A 196 -4.04 -6.36 -18.75
CA GLY A 196 -3.52 -7.37 -19.69
C GLY A 196 -2.00 -7.58 -19.61
N GLY A 197 -1.38 -7.29 -18.46
CA GLY A 197 0.06 -7.34 -18.24
C GLY A 197 0.79 -6.02 -18.48
N SER A 198 0.14 -5.05 -19.14
CA SER A 198 0.75 -3.74 -19.45
C SER A 198 1.00 -2.86 -18.22
N ARG A 199 0.44 -3.23 -17.06
CA ARG A 199 0.65 -2.59 -15.74
C ARG A 199 1.01 -3.58 -14.65
N PHE A 200 1.42 -4.80 -14.99
CA PHE A 200 1.88 -5.76 -14.01
C PHE A 200 3.34 -5.43 -13.61
N PRO A 201 3.66 -5.26 -12.31
CA PRO A 201 5.03 -5.06 -11.85
C PRO A 201 5.94 -6.22 -12.26
N GLN A 202 6.98 -5.94 -13.04
CA GLN A 202 7.74 -6.99 -13.75
C GLN A 202 9.21 -6.68 -14.00
N THR A 203 9.68 -5.47 -13.69
CA THR A 203 11.08 -5.05 -13.80
C THR A 203 11.79 -5.13 -12.44
N PRO A 204 13.14 -5.15 -12.37
CA PRO A 204 13.86 -5.27 -11.09
C PRO A 204 13.43 -4.20 -10.09
N SER A 205 13.24 -4.60 -8.83
CA SER A 205 12.79 -3.70 -7.77
C SER A 205 13.69 -3.76 -6.54
N ARG A 206 13.96 -2.59 -5.95
CA ARG A 206 14.57 -2.41 -4.63
C ARG A 206 13.48 -2.39 -3.56
N VAL A 207 13.79 -2.85 -2.34
CA VAL A 207 12.85 -2.79 -1.20
C VAL A 207 13.10 -1.48 -0.44
N LYS A 208 12.09 -0.60 -0.40
CA LYS A 208 12.05 0.65 0.36
C LYS A 208 11.14 0.45 1.58
N ILE A 209 11.56 0.92 2.75
CA ILE A 209 10.76 0.86 3.97
C ILE A 209 10.86 2.21 4.68
N GLY A 210 9.72 2.80 5.06
CA GLY A 210 9.68 4.13 5.63
C GLY A 210 8.39 4.46 6.38
N ILE A 211 8.40 5.61 7.04
CA ILE A 211 7.23 6.19 7.72
C ILE A 211 7.12 7.65 7.30
N TRP A 212 5.90 8.11 7.04
CA TRP A 212 5.63 9.51 6.66
C TRP A 212 4.27 9.96 7.19
N ALA A 213 3.98 11.25 7.06
CA ALA A 213 2.71 11.83 7.46
C ALA A 213 1.89 12.21 6.22
N GLY A 214 1.06 11.29 5.75
CA GLY A 214 0.04 11.56 4.73
C GLY A 214 -0.97 12.63 5.17
N GLY A 215 -1.18 12.76 6.49
CA GLY A 215 -1.96 13.83 7.10
C GLY A 215 -1.22 15.15 7.36
N ASP A 216 0.00 15.38 6.84
CA ASP A 216 0.65 16.68 7.00
C ASP A 216 -0.22 17.80 6.36
N PRO A 217 -0.47 18.94 7.06
CA PRO A 217 -1.32 20.04 6.56
C PRO A 217 -0.85 20.74 5.28
N SER A 218 0.29 20.37 4.70
CA SER A 218 0.78 20.85 3.40
C SER A 218 0.57 19.87 2.24
N ASN A 219 0.15 18.63 2.53
CA ASN A 219 -0.25 17.66 1.52
C ASN A 219 -1.56 18.09 0.84
N ALA A 220 -1.81 17.56 -0.35
CA ALA A 220 -3.08 17.79 -1.04
C ALA A 220 -4.23 17.05 -0.32
N GLN A 221 -5.40 17.69 -0.24
CA GLN A 221 -6.53 17.30 0.63
C GLN A 221 -6.88 15.80 0.63
N GLY A 222 -6.94 15.16 -0.54
CA GLY A 222 -7.30 13.73 -0.61
C GLY A 222 -6.23 12.76 -0.11
N THR A 223 -4.95 13.15 -0.03
CA THR A 223 -3.92 12.37 0.70
C THR A 223 -4.16 12.46 2.21
N ILE A 224 -4.57 13.63 2.71
CA ILE A 224 -4.94 13.82 4.13
C ILE A 224 -6.19 12.99 4.46
N GLU A 225 -7.21 13.01 3.58
CA GLU A 225 -8.43 12.20 3.74
C GLU A 225 -8.15 10.70 3.64
N TRP A 226 -7.34 10.26 2.67
CA TRP A 226 -6.88 8.87 2.50
C TRP A 226 -6.12 8.37 3.73
N ALA A 227 -5.23 9.19 4.31
CA ALA A 227 -4.47 8.84 5.51
C ALA A 227 -5.30 8.88 6.81
N GLY A 228 -6.62 9.11 6.71
CA GLY A 228 -7.56 9.11 7.84
C GLY A 228 -7.68 10.44 8.59
N GLY A 229 -7.11 11.53 8.08
CA GLY A 229 -7.21 12.89 8.63
C GLY A 229 -5.87 13.57 8.89
N GLU A 230 -5.94 14.82 9.37
CA GLU A 230 -4.78 15.65 9.67
C GLU A 230 -3.92 15.08 10.83
N THR A 231 -2.60 15.13 10.68
CA THR A 231 -1.65 14.63 11.67
C THR A 231 -1.45 15.61 12.82
N ASP A 232 -1.85 15.20 14.02
CA ASP A 232 -1.61 15.95 15.24
C ASP A 232 -0.21 15.67 15.82
N TYR A 233 0.78 16.42 15.35
CA TYR A 233 2.17 16.36 15.83
C TYR A 233 2.34 16.68 17.33
N THR A 234 1.32 17.17 18.05
CA THR A 234 1.40 17.31 19.52
C THR A 234 1.33 15.95 20.23
N LYS A 235 0.93 14.88 19.53
CA LYS A 235 0.98 13.49 20.00
C LYS A 235 2.25 12.72 19.59
N ALA A 236 3.20 13.37 18.91
CA ALA A 236 4.49 12.77 18.56
C ALA A 236 5.32 12.43 19.82
N PRO A 237 6.24 11.44 19.78
CA PRO A 237 6.71 10.69 18.61
C PRO A 237 5.74 9.59 18.14
N PHE A 238 5.70 9.38 16.83
CA PHE A 238 5.08 8.22 16.19
C PHE A 238 6.18 7.31 15.62
N THR A 239 6.21 6.02 15.98
CA THR A 239 7.31 5.11 15.61
C THR A 239 6.81 3.81 15.01
N MET A 240 7.30 3.50 13.80
CA MET A 240 7.21 2.18 13.17
C MET A 240 8.45 1.34 13.55
N TYR A 241 8.27 0.03 13.68
CA TYR A 241 9.33 -0.92 14.02
C TYR A 241 9.41 -2.04 12.98
N ILE A 242 10.62 -2.32 12.50
CA ILE A 242 10.92 -3.46 11.61
C ILE A 242 11.87 -4.41 12.33
N GLU A 243 11.38 -5.59 12.71
CA GLU A 243 12.16 -6.60 13.45
C GLU A 243 13.10 -7.38 12.54
N SER A 244 12.59 -7.86 11.39
CA SER A 244 13.41 -8.51 10.36
C SER A 244 12.89 -8.22 8.95
N VAL A 245 13.78 -8.38 7.98
CA VAL A 245 13.44 -8.50 6.55
C VAL A 245 14.17 -9.71 5.98
N ASP A 246 13.42 -10.60 5.34
CA ASP A 246 13.91 -11.80 4.67
C ASP A 246 13.52 -11.75 3.19
N ILE A 247 14.50 -11.93 2.30
CA ILE A 247 14.34 -11.78 0.84
C ILE A 247 14.84 -13.06 0.17
N THR A 248 14.03 -13.60 -0.74
CA THR A 248 14.41 -14.65 -1.68
C THR A 248 14.34 -14.08 -3.11
N ASN A 249 15.47 -13.96 -3.80
CA ASN A 249 15.54 -13.53 -5.20
C ASN A 249 15.42 -14.74 -6.14
N PHE A 250 14.42 -14.74 -7.01
CA PHE A 250 14.23 -15.82 -8.00
C PHE A 250 15.13 -15.67 -9.24
N THR A 251 15.74 -14.50 -9.46
CA THR A 251 16.71 -14.27 -10.55
C THR A 251 18.04 -13.69 -10.05
N PRO A 252 18.87 -14.44 -9.29
CA PRO A 252 20.14 -13.93 -8.75
C PRO A 252 21.13 -13.47 -9.83
N ALA A 253 21.59 -12.22 -9.69
CA ALA A 253 22.49 -11.54 -10.63
C ALA A 253 23.37 -10.52 -9.90
N SER A 254 24.53 -10.18 -10.46
CA SER A 254 25.33 -9.05 -9.96
C SER A 254 24.80 -7.70 -10.44
N GLU A 255 24.07 -7.67 -11.55
CA GLU A 255 23.46 -6.47 -12.12
C GLU A 255 22.26 -6.84 -13.00
N TYR A 256 21.34 -5.89 -13.21
CA TYR A 256 20.27 -5.97 -14.21
C TYR A 256 20.36 -4.80 -15.18
N THR A 257 20.15 -5.03 -16.48
CA THR A 257 20.13 -3.98 -17.51
C THR A 257 18.87 -4.05 -18.36
N TYR A 258 18.26 -2.90 -18.66
CA TYR A 258 17.09 -2.78 -19.53
C TYR A 258 17.53 -2.78 -21.02
N ASP A 259 17.14 -3.81 -21.78
CA ASP A 259 17.38 -3.89 -23.22
C ASP A 259 16.33 -3.08 -24.00
N GLY A 260 16.60 -1.78 -24.13
CA GLY A 260 15.67 -0.81 -24.70
C GLY A 260 14.59 -0.36 -23.71
N THR A 261 13.56 0.31 -24.23
CA THR A 261 12.64 1.16 -23.45
C THR A 261 11.25 0.54 -23.26
N SER A 262 11.17 -0.80 -23.14
CA SER A 262 9.88 -1.51 -23.14
C SER A 262 9.25 -1.70 -21.75
N GLY A 263 10.05 -1.66 -20.68
CA GLY A 263 9.60 -2.00 -19.32
C GLY A 263 9.12 -3.46 -19.17
N SER A 264 9.46 -4.34 -20.12
CA SER A 264 9.02 -5.74 -20.12
C SER A 264 10.05 -6.63 -19.42
N TRP A 265 9.61 -7.61 -18.63
CA TRP A 265 10.56 -8.49 -17.92
C TRP A 265 11.50 -9.27 -18.85
N GLN A 266 11.06 -9.54 -20.08
CA GLN A 266 11.86 -10.20 -21.12
C GLN A 266 12.96 -9.30 -21.70
N SER A 267 12.88 -7.98 -21.52
CA SER A 267 13.97 -7.06 -21.90
C SER A 267 15.11 -7.07 -20.88
N ILE A 268 14.86 -7.47 -19.63
CA ILE A 268 15.87 -7.42 -18.58
C ILE A 268 17.00 -8.43 -18.84
N LYS A 269 18.22 -7.93 -18.82
CA LYS A 269 19.45 -8.73 -18.88
C LYS A 269 20.03 -8.84 -17.48
N ALA A 270 19.85 -10.00 -16.87
CA ALA A 270 20.47 -10.37 -15.61
C ALA A 270 21.91 -10.84 -15.87
N SER A 271 22.91 -10.00 -15.61
CA SER A 271 24.32 -10.43 -15.68
C SER A 271 24.72 -11.00 -14.32
N ASN A 272 25.01 -12.30 -14.29
CA ASN A 272 25.84 -12.86 -13.24
C ASN A 272 27.30 -12.81 -13.70
N SER A 273 28.18 -12.22 -12.89
CA SER A 273 29.64 -12.21 -13.11
C SER A 273 30.26 -13.62 -13.17
N THR A 274 29.49 -14.69 -12.92
CA THR A 274 29.78 -16.02 -13.46
C THR A 274 28.50 -16.75 -13.92
N SER A 275 28.40 -17.01 -15.21
CA SER A 275 27.52 -18.01 -15.88
C SER A 275 26.00 -17.83 -15.78
N SER A 276 25.39 -17.37 -16.87
CA SER A 276 23.94 -17.38 -17.09
C SER A 276 23.40 -18.79 -17.40
N SER A 277 22.43 -19.29 -16.62
CA SER A 277 21.47 -20.36 -16.99
C SER A 277 20.41 -20.62 -15.90
N ALA A 278 19.32 -19.84 -15.87
CA ALA A 278 18.00 -20.24 -15.32
C ALA A 278 16.96 -19.09 -15.43
N ILE A 279 16.45 -18.80 -16.63
CA ILE A 279 15.19 -18.03 -16.78
C ILE A 279 14.19 -18.93 -17.50
N GLY A 280 13.11 -19.29 -16.81
CA GLY A 280 11.99 -20.07 -17.36
C GLY A 280 12.17 -21.59 -17.36
N GLN A 281 12.02 -22.24 -16.20
CA GLN A 281 11.50 -23.62 -16.17
C GLN A 281 10.55 -23.86 -14.99
N THR A 282 9.26 -23.91 -15.28
CA THR A 282 8.22 -24.41 -14.37
C THR A 282 8.31 -25.93 -14.25
N THR A 283 8.63 -26.47 -13.07
CA THR A 283 8.70 -27.91 -12.81
C THR A 283 7.52 -28.40 -11.97
N SER A 284 6.43 -28.77 -12.65
CA SER A 284 5.35 -29.53 -12.04
C SER A 284 5.72 -31.02 -11.91
N GLY A 285 5.82 -31.52 -10.68
CA GLY A 285 5.40 -32.88 -10.29
C GLY A 285 6.22 -34.12 -10.74
N ASP A 286 6.78 -34.79 -9.73
CA ASP A 286 6.98 -36.26 -9.64
C ASP A 286 8.09 -36.94 -10.49
N GLY A 287 8.43 -38.20 -10.18
CA GLY A 287 9.16 -39.09 -11.11
C GLY A 287 10.48 -39.71 -10.66
N SER A 288 10.61 -40.12 -9.39
CA SER A 288 11.67 -40.96 -8.80
C SER A 288 12.66 -41.73 -9.72
N GLY A 289 13.97 -41.48 -9.53
CA GLY A 289 14.97 -42.55 -9.29
C GLY A 289 15.80 -43.14 -10.46
N GLY A 290 17.10 -43.36 -10.18
CA GLY A 290 17.79 -44.59 -10.61
C GLY A 290 18.77 -44.57 -11.80
N SER A 291 20.06 -44.32 -11.49
CA SER A 291 21.24 -44.96 -12.10
C SER A 291 21.56 -44.83 -13.61
N LYS A 292 22.85 -44.59 -13.89
CA LYS A 292 23.47 -44.74 -15.23
C LYS A 292 23.72 -46.22 -15.55
N SER A 293 23.57 -46.64 -16.82
CA SER A 293 24.71 -47.15 -17.64
C SER A 293 24.31 -47.68 -19.04
N SER A 294 25.19 -47.45 -20.02
CA SER A 294 25.56 -48.31 -21.16
C SER A 294 24.51 -48.91 -22.12
N SER A 295 24.70 -48.58 -23.42
CA SER A 295 24.58 -49.44 -24.63
C SER A 295 23.22 -50.09 -24.98
N ASP A 296 22.89 -50.35 -26.26
CA ASP A 296 23.74 -50.37 -27.46
C ASP A 296 23.03 -49.90 -28.74
N SER A 297 23.77 -49.95 -29.85
CA SER A 297 23.43 -49.50 -31.19
C SER A 297 22.62 -50.54 -31.96
N THR A 298 21.64 -50.12 -32.77
CA THR A 298 21.29 -50.87 -33.99
C THR A 298 20.62 -49.96 -35.01
N SER A 299 20.96 -50.13 -36.29
CA SER A 299 20.46 -49.31 -37.39
C SER A 299 19.67 -50.14 -38.41
N SER A 300 18.59 -49.58 -38.94
CA SER A 300 17.99 -49.97 -40.22
C SER A 300 17.14 -48.81 -40.77
N LYS A 301 16.74 -48.90 -42.05
CA LYS A 301 16.23 -47.78 -42.87
C LYS A 301 14.85 -48.08 -43.48
N SER A 302 14.36 -47.12 -44.28
CA SER A 302 13.42 -47.26 -45.41
C SER A 302 11.96 -47.64 -45.08
N SER A 303 11.03 -46.69 -44.93
CA SER A 303 10.35 -45.89 -46.00
C SER A 303 9.09 -46.53 -46.60
N SER A 304 8.16 -45.68 -47.06
CA SER A 304 6.99 -45.97 -47.92
C SER A 304 5.76 -46.66 -47.26
N SER A 305 4.52 -46.49 -47.72
CA SER A 305 3.81 -45.32 -48.32
C SER A 305 2.34 -45.68 -48.58
N SER A 306 1.39 -44.72 -48.42
CA SER A 306 -0.01 -44.75 -48.95
C SER A 306 -0.93 -45.91 -48.49
N SER A 307 -2.27 -45.83 -48.52
CA SER A 307 -3.26 -44.73 -48.61
C SER A 307 -4.67 -45.28 -48.33
N SER A 308 -5.66 -44.41 -48.04
CA SER A 308 -7.11 -44.53 -48.40
C SER A 308 -7.92 -45.81 -48.03
N SER A 309 -9.20 -45.77 -47.62
CA SER A 309 -10.14 -44.68 -47.27
C SER A 309 -11.49 -45.29 -46.80
N SER A 310 -12.41 -44.46 -46.28
CA SER A 310 -13.90 -44.57 -46.41
C SER A 310 -14.67 -45.81 -45.87
N SER A 311 -15.91 -45.72 -45.36
CA SER A 311 -16.77 -44.59 -44.95
C SER A 311 -18.12 -45.05 -44.38
N SER A 312 -18.68 -44.33 -43.39
CA SER A 312 -20.14 -44.15 -43.12
C SER A 312 -20.95 -45.42 -42.70
N SER A 313 -22.20 -45.35 -42.19
CA SER A 313 -23.23 -44.28 -42.24
C SER A 313 -24.30 -44.36 -41.12
N SER A 314 -24.71 -43.18 -40.59
CA SER A 314 -26.10 -42.67 -40.35
C SER A 314 -27.19 -43.50 -39.59
N ALA A 315 -28.26 -42.94 -38.96
CA ALA A 315 -28.76 -41.55 -38.83
C ALA A 315 -29.84 -41.40 -37.70
N ALA A 316 -30.04 -40.15 -37.21
CA ALA A 316 -31.29 -39.52 -36.68
C ALA A 316 -32.11 -40.21 -35.53
N SER A 317 -33.09 -39.58 -34.82
CA SER A 317 -33.76 -38.27 -35.00
C SER A 317 -34.34 -37.64 -33.69
N SER A 318 -34.51 -36.30 -33.70
CA SER A 318 -35.67 -35.50 -33.22
C SER A 318 -36.17 -35.41 -31.74
N SER A 319 -36.10 -34.17 -31.20
CA SER A 319 -37.19 -33.29 -30.68
C SER A 319 -37.85 -33.41 -29.28
N SER A 320 -37.78 -32.27 -28.55
CA SER A 320 -38.86 -31.50 -27.86
C SER A 320 -39.61 -31.99 -26.58
N SER A 321 -39.29 -31.32 -25.46
CA SER A 321 -40.17 -30.64 -24.46
C SER A 321 -41.37 -31.29 -23.73
N SER A 322 -41.45 -30.93 -22.43
CA SER A 322 -42.65 -30.70 -21.57
C SER A 322 -43.50 -31.88 -21.02
N SER A 323 -43.19 -32.24 -19.77
CA SER A 323 -44.09 -32.31 -18.58
C SER A 323 -45.26 -33.32 -18.43
N SER A 324 -45.18 -34.10 -17.32
CA SER A 324 -46.19 -34.27 -16.24
C SER A 324 -46.82 -35.66 -15.96
N ALA A 325 -47.06 -35.91 -14.65
CA ALA A 325 -47.84 -37.00 -14.00
C ALA A 325 -47.28 -38.45 -14.12
N SER A 326 -47.58 -39.42 -13.23
CA SER A 326 -48.62 -39.53 -12.17
C SER A 326 -48.19 -40.38 -10.96
N SER A 327 -48.86 -40.19 -9.79
CA SER A 327 -49.27 -41.19 -8.73
C SER A 327 -48.33 -42.34 -8.30
N SER A 328 -48.22 -42.78 -7.02
CA SER A 328 -49.18 -42.85 -5.90
C SER A 328 -48.42 -43.02 -4.54
N GLY A 329 -49.01 -42.96 -3.33
CA GLY A 329 -50.39 -42.68 -2.90
C GLY A 329 -50.55 -42.68 -1.35
N ALA A 330 -51.76 -42.31 -0.89
CA ALA A 330 -52.37 -42.36 0.47
C ALA A 330 -51.62 -43.02 1.66
N ALA A 331 -51.67 -42.51 2.91
CA ALA A 331 -52.25 -41.29 3.51
C ALA A 331 -51.53 -41.04 4.88
N SER A 332 -52.01 -40.44 6.01
CA SER A 332 -53.27 -39.86 6.53
C SER A 332 -52.91 -39.06 7.82
N SER A 333 -53.72 -38.24 8.51
CA SER A 333 -55.07 -37.68 8.33
C SER A 333 -55.31 -36.49 9.28
N GLY A 334 -55.95 -35.39 8.82
CA GLY A 334 -56.54 -34.32 9.66
C GLY A 334 -55.54 -33.28 10.23
N SER A 335 -55.60 -31.97 10.00
CA SER A 335 -56.70 -30.99 9.77
C SER A 335 -57.50 -30.61 11.03
N ALA A 336 -57.78 -29.33 11.35
CA ALA A 336 -57.31 -28.05 10.77
C ALA A 336 -57.67 -26.83 11.68
N SER A 337 -57.21 -25.64 11.25
CA SER A 337 -57.92 -24.34 11.35
C SER A 337 -58.33 -23.74 12.72
N SER A 338 -57.43 -22.90 13.26
CA SER A 338 -57.60 -21.43 13.43
C SER A 338 -58.68 -20.78 14.33
N THR A 339 -58.30 -19.60 14.85
CA THR A 339 -59.09 -18.47 15.40
C THR A 339 -59.62 -18.52 16.85
N GLY A 340 -59.36 -17.44 17.59
CA GLY A 340 -60.32 -16.83 18.52
C GLY A 340 -60.08 -17.00 20.02
N GLY A 341 -60.37 -15.93 20.78
CA GLY A 341 -60.78 -16.01 22.19
C GLY A 341 -59.71 -15.70 23.24
N SER A 342 -59.87 -14.58 23.93
CA SER A 342 -59.21 -14.30 25.22
C SER A 342 -60.04 -14.87 26.37
N SER A 343 -59.39 -15.34 27.44
CA SER A 343 -59.81 -14.99 28.82
C SER A 343 -58.77 -15.37 29.89
N ASP A 344 -58.94 -14.68 31.00
CA ASP A 344 -58.13 -14.52 32.19
C ASP A 344 -57.77 -15.79 32.99
N ASN A 345 -56.69 -15.69 33.77
CA ASN A 345 -56.90 -15.65 35.22
C ASN A 345 -55.92 -14.69 35.94
N SER A 346 -56.44 -13.97 36.94
CA SER A 346 -55.69 -13.07 37.83
C SER A 346 -55.30 -13.78 39.14
N SER A 347 -54.24 -13.37 39.84
CA SER A 347 -54.31 -12.33 40.89
C SER A 347 -52.96 -11.60 41.05
N LYS A 348 -52.84 -10.30 41.38
CA LYS A 348 -53.43 -9.45 42.45
C LYS A 348 -52.96 -9.85 43.88
N SER A 349 -52.46 -8.97 44.74
CA SER A 349 -52.33 -7.48 44.76
C SER A 349 -50.98 -7.06 45.37
N ALA A 350 -50.38 -5.86 45.22
CA ALA A 350 -50.80 -4.52 44.76
C ALA A 350 -51.32 -3.52 45.83
N SER A 351 -50.40 -2.67 46.33
CA SER A 351 -50.58 -1.27 46.82
C SER A 351 -49.17 -0.67 47.01
N GLY A 352 -48.87 0.64 46.89
CA GLY A 352 -49.57 1.86 46.43
C GLY A 352 -48.83 3.10 46.99
N GLY A 353 -48.80 4.30 46.39
CA GLY A 353 -49.29 4.81 45.10
C GLY A 353 -49.36 6.37 45.10
N ALA A 354 -49.05 7.03 43.96
CA ALA A 354 -49.08 8.50 43.71
C ALA A 354 -48.11 9.38 44.56
N SER A 355 -47.41 10.44 44.10
CA SER A 355 -47.48 11.38 42.94
C SER A 355 -48.14 12.74 43.23
N SER A 356 -47.35 13.83 43.23
CA SER A 356 -47.75 15.14 42.70
C SER A 356 -46.59 16.16 42.57
N THR A 357 -46.72 16.99 41.54
CA THR A 357 -45.90 18.09 40.96
C THR A 357 -45.57 19.31 41.85
N ALA A 358 -44.44 20.02 41.59
CA ALA A 358 -44.39 21.40 41.01
C ALA A 358 -43.25 22.36 41.47
N ALA A 359 -42.50 22.90 40.48
CA ALA A 359 -42.03 24.30 40.25
C ALA A 359 -41.26 25.18 41.28
N GLY A 360 -40.40 26.08 40.74
CA GLY A 360 -39.71 27.22 41.41
C GLY A 360 -38.22 26.95 41.73
N SER A 361 -37.16 27.65 41.27
CA SER A 361 -36.90 28.92 40.53
C SER A 361 -36.71 30.24 41.32
N GLY A 362 -35.46 30.73 41.38
CA GLY A 362 -35.04 32.12 41.69
C GLY A 362 -34.69 32.42 43.17
N SER A 363 -33.96 33.49 43.52
CA SER A 363 -33.12 34.45 42.75
C SER A 363 -32.34 35.41 43.70
N GLY A 364 -31.24 36.01 43.24
CA GLY A 364 -30.52 37.15 43.88
C GLY A 364 -29.00 37.10 43.66
N ALA A 365 -28.33 37.99 42.90
CA ALA A 365 -28.12 39.45 43.05
C ALA A 365 -27.14 39.80 44.20
N THR A 366 -26.14 40.68 44.06
CA THR A 366 -25.65 41.57 42.96
C THR A 366 -24.13 41.81 43.18
N ALA A 367 -23.30 42.37 42.28
CA ALA A 367 -23.35 43.75 41.75
C ALA A 367 -22.37 43.98 40.56
N GLN A 368 -22.31 45.23 40.09
CA GLN A 368 -21.65 45.68 38.85
C GLN A 368 -20.84 46.96 39.12
N ALA A 369 -19.61 47.07 38.61
CA ALA A 369 -18.87 48.33 38.42
C ALA A 369 -17.63 48.12 37.52
N ALA A 370 -17.03 49.21 37.01
CA ALA A 370 -15.87 49.18 36.11
C ALA A 370 -14.91 50.36 36.39
N SER A 371 -13.87 50.47 35.55
CA SER A 371 -13.04 51.66 35.23
C SER A 371 -11.66 51.83 35.90
N SER A 372 -10.71 52.31 35.08
CA SER A 372 -9.36 52.84 35.41
C SER A 372 -8.34 51.87 36.04
N GLY A 373 -7.03 52.06 35.84
CA GLY A 373 -6.34 52.97 34.91
C GLY A 373 -4.86 53.20 35.25
N ALA A 374 -4.12 53.72 34.27
CA ALA A 374 -2.73 54.24 34.34
C ALA A 374 -1.57 53.26 34.64
N SER A 375 -0.44 53.54 33.97
CA SER A 375 0.89 52.99 34.28
C SER A 375 1.61 53.85 35.32
N PRO A 376 2.78 53.40 35.80
CA PRO A 376 4.03 54.07 35.38
C PRO A 376 5.04 53.02 34.83
N SER A 377 6.04 53.31 33.99
CA SER A 377 7.10 54.34 34.08
C SER A 377 7.99 54.17 35.33
N SER A 378 9.32 54.18 35.29
CA SER A 378 10.29 54.16 34.19
C SER A 378 11.70 54.11 34.78
N SER A 379 12.63 53.39 34.17
CA SER A 379 14.06 53.70 34.26
C SER A 379 14.83 53.12 33.07
N ALA A 380 15.78 53.89 32.55
CA ALA A 380 16.70 53.47 31.50
C ALA A 380 18.13 53.70 31.99
N SER A 381 19.09 52.98 31.40
CA SER A 381 20.50 53.35 31.42
C SER A 381 21.12 53.06 30.06
N THR A 382 22.03 53.95 29.64
CA THR A 382 22.59 54.04 28.28
C THR A 382 24.11 54.10 28.33
N THR A 383 24.76 53.41 27.40
CA THR A 383 26.06 53.77 26.76
C THR A 383 26.19 52.81 25.56
N ASP A 384 26.27 53.27 24.30
CA ASP A 384 27.37 54.00 23.64
C ASP A 384 28.59 53.13 23.26
N SER A 385 29.32 53.36 22.17
CA SER A 385 28.99 53.95 20.85
C SER A 385 30.24 53.91 19.94
N ALA A 386 30.25 53.09 18.89
CA ALA A 386 31.19 53.17 17.76
C ALA A 386 30.69 52.27 16.60
N GLY A 387 30.46 52.71 15.36
CA GLY A 387 30.47 54.09 14.83
C GLY A 387 31.60 54.35 13.85
N MET A 388 31.37 54.09 12.55
CA MET A 388 32.10 54.73 11.44
C MET A 388 31.22 54.81 10.19
N SER A 389 31.23 55.94 9.50
CA SER A 389 30.46 56.18 8.26
C SER A 389 31.34 55.84 7.01
N VAL A 390 30.90 55.91 5.75
CA VAL A 390 30.62 57.17 5.01
C VAL A 390 29.90 56.90 3.66
N LYS A 391 28.74 57.57 3.49
CA LYS A 391 28.05 58.07 2.26
C LYS A 391 27.50 57.12 1.16
N PRO A 392 26.52 57.61 0.35
CA PRO A 392 25.75 56.80 -0.61
C PRO A 392 26.04 57.09 -2.11
N GLY A 393 25.51 56.24 -2.98
CA GLY A 393 25.30 56.50 -4.42
C GLY A 393 23.82 56.34 -4.78
N ILE A 394 23.32 57.12 -5.76
CA ILE A 394 21.90 57.16 -6.15
C ILE A 394 21.65 56.26 -7.36
N GLY A 395 20.58 55.45 -7.32
CA GLY A 395 20.07 54.69 -8.46
C GLY A 395 18.56 54.51 -8.41
N PHE A 396 17.83 55.12 -9.34
CA PHE A 396 16.39 54.89 -9.53
C PHE A 396 16.19 53.59 -10.33
N GLY A 397 15.36 52.67 -9.82
CA GLY A 397 15.09 51.38 -10.46
C GLY A 397 13.72 50.81 -10.07
N SER A 398 12.79 50.84 -11.02
CA SER A 398 11.36 50.51 -10.91
C SER A 398 10.96 49.42 -9.89
N PHE A 399 10.03 49.75 -8.99
CA PHE A 399 9.42 48.80 -8.06
C PHE A 399 8.39 47.92 -8.81
N MET A 400 8.64 46.61 -8.89
CA MET A 400 7.67 45.60 -9.33
C MET A 400 7.60 44.51 -8.26
N GLY A 401 6.56 44.57 -7.44
CA GLY A 401 6.42 43.70 -6.28
C GLY A 401 5.89 42.32 -6.64
N LEU A 402 6.77 41.33 -6.80
CA LEU A 402 6.38 39.93 -6.71
C LEU A 402 6.25 39.55 -5.23
N ILE A 403 5.03 39.22 -4.78
CA ILE A 403 4.81 38.63 -3.46
C ILE A 403 5.20 37.15 -3.56
N GLY A 404 6.47 36.86 -3.28
CA GLY A 404 6.99 35.50 -3.24
C GLY A 404 6.40 34.71 -2.08
N PHE A 405 5.48 33.78 -2.38
CA PHE A 405 5.02 32.79 -1.40
C PHE A 405 6.18 31.87 -1.01
N PHE A 406 6.61 31.96 0.25
CA PHE A 406 7.52 30.99 0.86
C PHE A 406 6.74 29.71 1.21
N CYS A 407 6.49 28.87 0.21
CA CYS A 407 6.17 27.46 0.44
C CYS A 407 7.49 26.69 0.61
N ALA A 408 7.58 25.90 1.69
CA ALA A 408 8.79 25.15 2.01
C ALA A 408 8.88 23.85 1.20
N SER A 409 9.60 23.88 0.07
CA SER A 409 10.02 22.67 -0.64
C SER A 409 11.03 21.91 0.22
N VAL A 410 10.63 20.74 0.75
CA VAL A 410 11.48 19.86 1.57
C VAL A 410 11.29 18.43 1.05
N ILE A 411 12.40 17.82 0.62
CA ILE A 411 12.51 16.44 0.12
C ILE A 411 11.66 16.17 -1.14
N LEU A 412 12.17 16.70 -2.26
CA LEU A 412 12.35 15.90 -3.47
C LEU A 412 13.87 15.76 -3.67
N VAL A 413 14.39 14.58 -3.38
CA VAL A 413 15.70 14.02 -3.77
C VAL A 413 15.49 12.53 -3.93
#